data_AF-A0A0F9PEE5-F1
#
_entry.id   AF-A0A0F9PEE5-F1
#
_cell.length_a   1.000
_cell.length_b   1.000
_cell.length_c   1.000
_cell.angle_alpha   90.00
_cell.angle_beta   90.00
_cell.angle_gamma   90.00
#
_symmetry.space_group_name_H-M   'P 1'
#
loop_
_entity.id
_entity.type
_entity.pdbx_description
1 polymer ?
#
loop_
_entity_poly.entity_id
_entity_poly.type
_entity_poly.pdbx_seq_one_letter_code
_entity_poly.pdbx_strand_id
1 'polypeptide(L)'
;MATPNNKKVIRAPIVSVLGHIDHGKTTILDYVRGTVVQQREAAGITQHIGASYFPIEDIKTFLRKSKQEFAEKEIKLPGILIIDTPGHAAFLNLRKRGGAVADIAILVIDVTAGTMPITWESVRILRDRKTPFVIAANKIDRISSWKSKKDADFLDTYNSQTSHVKDFLDEKIFQIMGNFLEEGFKGIERYDKIKDFTKQVAIVPTSGKTGEGISTLLLVLMGLVQQYLTTNLKFSEGPAKGVVLEVKKEKGRGKTMDVLIYDGVINKGDEFIVGGLDKPIKSKARALLIPKPLDEIRDPRQKFDSVDSVSAASGIRILSPNIDDVVAGSPFRVIGDSSNEENVYKEVESEVNSIRIKTDKAGVVLKADTLGSLEALENHFTKSDVKISIADVGPIKKEDIINANIVRKFDPYSAAVLGFNVQILPEAKEQAFTENIRIFTNNVIYRLLEDYIEYAETRKAEDTAKGLSELILPAKLKMIPEFIFRSSNPAVFGVRVEGGTLYPKVNLITENGKRVRRIHQIQDRGQTLEKAENGSEVAISIRGIEVGKDIGKDETLYVNIPESHIRQLMGKFLDELTSDQKQILREFIALMRKTNNPWWGM
;
A
#
# COMPACT_ATOMS: atom_id res chain seq x y z
N MET A 1 -45.30 31.15 -16.97
CA MET A 1 -45.81 29.90 -16.36
C MET A 1 -44.62 29.19 -15.71
N ALA A 2 -44.60 29.13 -14.38
CA ALA A 2 -43.56 28.41 -13.65
C ALA A 2 -43.80 26.90 -13.86
N THR A 3 -42.82 26.21 -14.44
CA THR A 3 -42.81 24.76 -14.54
C THR A 3 -42.83 24.12 -13.15
N PRO A 4 -43.55 23.01 -12.94
CA PRO A 4 -43.73 22.42 -11.61
C PRO A 4 -42.41 21.83 -11.09
N ASN A 5 -42.10 22.13 -9.83
CA ASN A 5 -41.26 21.38 -8.89
C ASN A 5 -40.34 20.29 -9.49
N ASN A 6 -39.14 20.69 -9.90
CA ASN A 6 -38.04 19.76 -10.12
C ASN A 6 -37.47 19.33 -8.75
N LYS A 7 -38.20 18.45 -8.03
CA LYS A 7 -37.68 17.80 -6.81
C LYS A 7 -36.45 17.00 -7.25
N LYS A 8 -35.26 17.49 -6.94
CA LYS A 8 -33.99 16.77 -7.17
C LYS A 8 -34.08 15.42 -6.46
N VAL A 9 -34.27 14.35 -7.21
CA VAL A 9 -34.28 12.98 -6.70
C VAL A 9 -32.85 12.65 -6.28
N ILE A 10 -32.69 12.23 -5.02
CA ILE A 10 -31.40 11.75 -4.49
C ILE A 10 -31.46 10.23 -4.35
N ARG A 11 -30.37 9.56 -4.69
CA ARG A 11 -30.22 8.12 -4.44
C ARG A 11 -29.81 7.87 -2.98
N ALA A 12 -29.92 6.62 -2.55
CA ALA A 12 -29.33 6.21 -1.28
C ALA A 12 -27.79 6.38 -1.32
N PRO A 13 -27.16 6.83 -0.22
CA PRO A 13 -25.71 6.80 -0.09
C PRO A 13 -25.20 5.36 -0.10
N ILE A 14 -24.05 5.19 -0.75
CA ILE A 14 -23.28 3.96 -0.77
C ILE A 14 -22.29 4.04 0.39
N VAL A 15 -22.50 3.20 1.38
CA VAL A 15 -21.67 3.10 2.59
C VAL A 15 -20.78 1.89 2.47
N SER A 16 -19.46 2.05 2.61
CA SER A 16 -18.56 0.89 2.69
C SER A 16 -18.14 0.59 4.12
N VAL A 17 -18.05 -0.68 4.50
CA VAL A 17 -17.49 -1.08 5.81
C VAL A 17 -16.08 -1.61 5.63
N LEU A 18 -15.15 -1.03 6.40
CA LEU A 18 -13.70 -1.26 6.36
C LEU A 18 -13.19 -1.65 7.75
N GLY A 19 -11.99 -2.22 7.81
CA GLY A 19 -11.37 -2.63 9.08
C GLY A 19 -10.57 -3.93 8.96
N HIS A 20 -9.70 -4.18 9.94
CA HIS A 20 -8.88 -5.38 9.98
C HIS A 20 -9.71 -6.67 10.10
N ILE A 21 -9.07 -7.82 9.87
CA ILE A 21 -9.67 -9.13 10.05
C ILE A 21 -10.13 -9.25 11.51
N ASP A 22 -11.30 -9.88 11.71
CA ASP A 22 -11.93 -10.08 13.01
C ASP A 22 -12.32 -8.83 13.80
N HIS A 23 -12.20 -7.61 13.27
CA HIS A 23 -12.68 -6.40 13.97
C HIS A 23 -14.22 -6.31 14.07
N GLY A 24 -14.95 -7.21 13.40
CA GLY A 24 -16.41 -7.34 13.49
C GLY A 24 -17.19 -6.50 12.48
N LYS A 25 -16.63 -6.26 11.28
CA LYS A 25 -17.30 -5.62 10.14
C LYS A 25 -18.64 -6.29 9.82
N THR A 26 -18.60 -7.59 9.48
CA THR A 26 -19.77 -8.38 9.14
C THR A 26 -20.68 -8.56 10.34
N THR A 27 -20.15 -8.66 11.57
CA THR A 27 -20.97 -8.77 12.79
C THR A 27 -21.86 -7.53 13.00
N ILE A 28 -21.34 -6.32 12.77
CA ILE A 28 -22.15 -5.09 12.83
C ILE A 28 -23.25 -5.13 11.76
N LEU A 29 -22.92 -5.53 10.54
CA LEU A 29 -23.89 -5.59 9.45
C LEU A 29 -24.96 -6.66 9.65
N ASP A 30 -24.58 -7.82 10.14
CA ASP A 30 -25.46 -8.90 10.54
C ASP A 30 -26.46 -8.43 11.59
N TYR A 31 -26.00 -7.65 12.57
CA TYR A 31 -26.87 -7.08 13.60
C TYR A 31 -27.91 -6.12 13.01
N VAL A 32 -27.50 -5.21 12.12
CA VAL A 32 -28.41 -4.26 11.46
C VAL A 32 -29.43 -4.99 10.57
N ARG A 33 -29.01 -6.05 9.87
CA ARG A 33 -29.89 -6.89 9.03
C ARG A 33 -30.84 -7.78 9.81
N GLY A 34 -30.53 -8.08 11.07
CA GLY A 34 -31.20 -9.16 11.80
C GLY A 34 -30.88 -10.54 11.22
N THR A 35 -29.64 -10.74 10.76
CA THR A 35 -29.16 -11.98 10.13
C THR A 35 -27.92 -12.52 10.82
N VAL A 36 -27.53 -13.75 10.49
CA VAL A 36 -26.30 -14.38 10.99
C VAL A 36 -25.56 -14.99 9.80
N VAL A 37 -24.98 -14.14 8.95
CA VAL A 37 -24.27 -14.56 7.74
C VAL A 37 -22.87 -15.04 8.09
N GLN A 38 -22.20 -14.38 9.04
CA GLN A 38 -20.83 -14.74 9.44
C GLN A 38 -20.70 -16.22 9.86
N GLN A 39 -21.73 -16.80 10.49
CA GLN A 39 -21.70 -18.22 10.92
C GLN A 39 -21.94 -19.22 9.78
N ARG A 40 -22.44 -18.76 8.63
CA ARG A 40 -22.73 -19.60 7.46
C ARG A 40 -21.56 -19.64 6.46
N GLU A 41 -20.61 -18.71 6.57
CA GLU A 41 -19.40 -18.68 5.76
C GLU A 41 -18.36 -19.70 6.24
N ALA A 42 -17.63 -20.29 5.29
CA ALA A 42 -16.54 -21.21 5.59
C ALA A 42 -15.49 -20.51 6.48
N ALA A 43 -15.13 -21.15 7.60
CA ALA A 43 -14.18 -20.63 8.60
C ALA A 43 -14.60 -19.32 9.32
N GLY A 44 -15.86 -18.86 9.20
CA GLY A 44 -16.37 -17.70 9.94
C GLY A 44 -15.84 -16.33 9.48
N ILE A 45 -15.26 -16.27 8.28
CA ILE A 45 -14.65 -15.08 7.68
C ILE A 45 -15.29 -14.71 6.33
N THR A 46 -15.43 -13.41 6.10
CA THR A 46 -15.98 -12.82 4.87
C THR A 46 -15.08 -13.08 3.66
N GLN A 47 -15.61 -13.73 2.62
CA GLN A 47 -14.83 -14.10 1.41
C GLN A 47 -15.27 -13.39 0.12
N HIS A 48 -16.49 -12.88 0.05
CA HIS A 48 -17.08 -12.30 -1.17
C HIS A 48 -17.56 -10.87 -0.91
N ILE A 49 -17.89 -10.06 -1.93
CA ILE A 49 -18.47 -8.70 -1.72
C ILE A 49 -19.99 -8.77 -1.59
N GLY A 50 -20.54 -8.23 -0.49
CA GLY A 50 -21.98 -8.15 -0.25
C GLY A 50 -22.50 -6.73 -0.43
N ALA A 51 -23.72 -6.59 -0.92
CA ALA A 51 -24.44 -5.32 -0.87
C ALA A 51 -25.81 -5.56 -0.23
N SER A 52 -26.18 -4.71 0.72
CA SER A 52 -27.44 -4.78 1.47
C SER A 52 -28.11 -3.41 1.44
N TYR A 53 -29.30 -3.33 0.86
CA TYR A 53 -30.09 -2.12 0.83
C TYR A 53 -31.01 -2.07 2.05
N PHE A 54 -30.96 -0.96 2.78
CA PHE A 54 -31.81 -0.68 3.94
C PHE A 54 -32.69 0.52 3.63
N PRO A 55 -33.99 0.30 3.34
CA PRO A 55 -34.97 1.37 3.21
C PRO A 55 -35.04 2.22 4.48
N ILE A 56 -35.34 3.51 4.33
CA ILE A 56 -35.41 4.44 5.47
C ILE A 56 -36.41 4.00 6.56
N GLU A 57 -37.51 3.37 6.18
CA GLU A 57 -38.53 2.91 7.13
C GLU A 57 -38.03 1.74 8.00
N ASP A 58 -37.20 0.86 7.44
CA ASP A 58 -36.56 -0.21 8.20
C ASP A 58 -35.51 0.36 9.15
N ILE A 59 -34.75 1.37 8.71
CA ILE A 59 -33.77 2.07 9.56
C ILE A 59 -34.49 2.75 10.73
N LYS A 60 -35.57 3.50 10.48
CA LYS A 60 -36.35 4.14 11.55
C LYS A 60 -36.88 3.11 12.55
N THR A 61 -37.37 1.97 12.06
CA THR A 61 -37.83 0.87 12.92
C THR A 61 -36.70 0.30 13.76
N PHE A 62 -35.50 0.16 13.18
CA PHE A 62 -34.30 -0.25 13.92
C PHE A 62 -33.93 0.79 15.00
N LEU A 63 -33.92 2.08 14.67
CA LEU A 63 -33.58 3.16 15.60
C LEU A 63 -34.51 3.20 16.82
N ARG A 64 -35.80 2.89 16.66
CA ARG A 64 -36.80 2.81 17.76
C ARG A 64 -36.42 1.80 18.84
N LYS A 65 -35.64 0.77 18.52
CA LYS A 65 -35.19 -0.23 19.51
C LYS A 65 -34.29 0.38 20.58
N SER A 66 -33.56 1.43 20.21
CA SER A 66 -32.63 2.13 21.09
C SER A 66 -33.29 3.31 21.78
N LYS A 67 -33.78 4.29 20.99
CA LYS A 67 -34.49 5.47 21.48
C LYS A 67 -35.57 5.88 20.50
N GLN A 68 -36.78 6.12 21.00
CA GLN A 68 -37.90 6.63 20.20
C GLN A 68 -37.53 7.96 19.50
N GLU A 69 -36.85 8.87 20.20
CA GLU A 69 -36.40 10.17 19.65
C GLU A 69 -35.51 10.00 18.40
N PHE A 70 -34.72 8.92 18.30
CA PHE A 70 -33.85 8.71 17.14
C PHE A 70 -34.66 8.48 15.86
N ALA A 71 -35.80 7.80 15.97
CA ALA A 71 -36.68 7.53 14.83
C ALA A 71 -37.53 8.74 14.41
N GLU A 72 -37.65 9.74 15.29
CA GLU A 72 -38.39 10.98 15.06
C GLU A 72 -37.53 12.08 14.42
N LYS A 73 -36.20 11.89 14.35
CA LYS A 73 -35.31 12.82 13.65
C LYS A 73 -35.67 12.89 12.16
N GLU A 74 -35.61 14.11 11.60
CA GLU A 74 -35.84 14.33 10.19
C GLU A 74 -34.67 13.74 9.37
N ILE A 75 -34.93 12.65 8.65
CA ILE A 75 -33.99 12.00 7.73
C ILE A 75 -34.54 12.14 6.31
N LYS A 76 -33.83 12.89 5.47
CA LYS A 76 -34.25 13.16 4.07
C LYS A 76 -33.78 12.10 3.07
N LEU A 77 -32.99 11.13 3.52
CA LEU A 77 -32.41 10.08 2.70
C LEU A 77 -33.44 8.97 2.42
N PRO A 78 -33.46 8.37 1.22
CA PRO A 78 -34.39 7.28 0.88
C PRO A 78 -34.06 5.96 1.60
N GLY A 79 -32.83 5.81 2.10
CA GLY A 79 -32.30 4.62 2.74
C GLY A 79 -30.77 4.68 2.77
N ILE A 80 -30.11 3.54 2.98
CA ILE A 80 -28.65 3.39 2.82
C ILE A 80 -28.35 2.08 2.09
N LEU A 81 -27.38 2.09 1.18
CA LEU A 81 -26.83 0.87 0.59
C LEU A 81 -25.48 0.58 1.25
N ILE A 82 -25.38 -0.51 2.01
CA ILE A 82 -24.12 -0.88 2.66
C ILE A 82 -23.42 -1.97 1.85
N ILE A 83 -22.15 -1.74 1.53
CA ILE A 83 -21.25 -2.71 0.92
C ILE A 83 -20.41 -3.37 2.03
N ASP A 84 -20.60 -4.67 2.20
CA ASP A 84 -19.75 -5.51 3.04
C ASP A 84 -18.57 -6.01 2.21
N THR A 85 -17.38 -5.53 2.54
CA THR A 85 -16.16 -5.87 1.81
C THR A 85 -15.35 -6.92 2.58
N PRO A 86 -14.95 -8.04 1.95
CA PRO A 86 -14.00 -8.99 2.52
C PRO A 86 -12.62 -8.33 2.53
N GLY A 87 -12.03 -8.22 3.72
CA GLY A 87 -10.81 -7.44 3.91
C GLY A 87 -10.99 -5.99 3.44
N HIS A 88 -9.91 -5.38 2.92
CA HIS A 88 -9.94 -4.05 2.30
C HIS A 88 -9.77 -4.11 0.77
N ALA A 89 -9.36 -5.26 0.19
CA ALA A 89 -9.12 -5.43 -1.25
C ALA A 89 -10.40 -5.21 -2.08
N ALA A 90 -11.54 -5.66 -1.56
CA ALA A 90 -12.83 -5.42 -2.20
C ALA A 90 -13.23 -3.94 -2.24
N PHE A 91 -12.77 -3.12 -1.29
CA PHE A 91 -12.96 -1.66 -1.36
C PHE A 91 -12.14 -1.03 -2.48
N LEU A 92 -10.98 -1.59 -2.81
CA LEU A 92 -10.17 -1.12 -3.94
C LEU A 92 -10.97 -1.18 -5.25
N ASN A 93 -11.88 -2.15 -5.37
CA ASN A 93 -12.78 -2.29 -6.52
C ASN A 93 -13.94 -1.29 -6.54
N LEU A 94 -14.27 -0.62 -5.43
CA LEU A 94 -15.34 0.39 -5.35
C LEU A 94 -14.87 1.75 -5.89
N ARG A 95 -14.53 1.77 -7.18
CA ARG A 95 -13.95 2.92 -7.87
C ARG A 95 -14.76 3.36 -9.08
N LYS A 96 -14.65 4.65 -9.38
CA LYS A 96 -15.09 5.28 -10.63
C LYS A 96 -13.98 6.23 -11.07
N ARG A 97 -13.91 6.56 -12.36
CA ARG A 97 -12.96 7.56 -12.86
C ARG A 97 -12.90 8.81 -11.97
N GLY A 98 -11.75 9.05 -11.35
CA GLY A 98 -11.48 10.23 -10.51
C GLY A 98 -11.97 10.16 -9.05
N GLY A 99 -12.42 9.02 -8.51
CA GLY A 99 -12.74 8.90 -7.08
C GLY A 99 -13.37 7.58 -6.62
N ALA A 100 -13.76 7.52 -5.36
CA ALA A 100 -14.50 6.38 -4.81
C ALA A 100 -15.96 6.34 -5.30
N VAL A 101 -16.50 5.12 -5.42
CA VAL A 101 -17.94 4.90 -5.60
C VAL A 101 -18.68 5.05 -4.27
N ALA A 102 -18.04 4.67 -3.16
CA ALA A 102 -18.58 4.88 -1.83
C ALA A 102 -18.65 6.38 -1.49
N ASP A 103 -19.80 6.82 -0.99
CA ASP A 103 -20.02 8.21 -0.58
C ASP A 103 -19.45 8.48 0.83
N ILE A 104 -19.46 7.45 1.69
CA ILE A 104 -18.93 7.48 3.06
C ILE A 104 -18.50 6.06 3.48
N ALA A 105 -17.62 5.94 4.45
CA ALA A 105 -17.22 4.64 5.01
C ALA A 105 -17.39 4.54 6.53
N ILE A 106 -17.51 3.30 7.02
CA ILE A 106 -17.41 2.93 8.43
C ILE A 106 -16.10 2.17 8.60
N LEU A 107 -15.18 2.73 9.38
CA LEU A 107 -13.94 2.04 9.76
C LEU A 107 -14.12 1.34 11.11
N VAL A 108 -14.13 0.02 11.11
CA VAL A 108 -14.35 -0.80 12.29
C VAL A 108 -13.02 -1.13 12.96
N ILE A 109 -12.90 -0.75 14.23
CA ILE A 109 -11.73 -0.98 15.08
C ILE A 109 -12.18 -1.72 16.32
N ASP A 110 -11.62 -2.90 16.58
CA ASP A 110 -11.83 -3.60 17.85
C ASP A 110 -11.16 -2.80 18.97
N VAL A 111 -11.93 -2.35 19.97
CA VAL A 111 -11.40 -1.54 21.10
C VAL A 111 -10.36 -2.28 21.93
N THR A 112 -10.38 -3.61 21.92
CA THR A 112 -9.42 -4.44 22.66
C THR A 112 -8.12 -4.62 21.89
N ALA A 113 -8.20 -4.75 20.55
CA ALA A 113 -7.04 -4.97 19.69
C ALA A 113 -6.35 -3.67 19.25
N GLY A 114 -7.11 -2.57 19.12
CA GLY A 114 -6.60 -1.29 18.65
C GLY A 114 -6.37 -1.23 17.14
N THR A 115 -5.47 -0.35 16.71
CA THR A 115 -5.13 -0.18 15.29
C THR A 115 -4.18 -1.29 14.82
N MET A 116 -4.35 -1.75 13.57
CA MET A 116 -3.63 -2.88 12.96
C MET A 116 -3.17 -2.51 11.54
N PRO A 117 -2.27 -3.25 10.90
CA PRO A 117 -1.74 -2.89 9.57
C PRO A 117 -2.83 -2.64 8.49
N ILE A 118 -3.86 -3.50 8.42
CA ILE A 118 -4.99 -3.34 7.47
C ILE A 118 -5.86 -2.10 7.82
N THR A 119 -5.90 -1.70 9.09
CA THR A 119 -6.58 -0.47 9.50
C THR A 119 -5.92 0.72 8.83
N TRP A 120 -4.58 0.79 8.87
CA TRP A 120 -3.82 1.87 8.25
C TRP A 120 -3.91 1.85 6.72
N GLU A 121 -3.90 0.67 6.12
CA GLU A 121 -4.15 0.52 4.69
C GLU A 121 -5.51 1.10 4.30
N SER A 122 -6.58 0.71 5.01
CA SER A 122 -7.93 1.25 4.79
C SER A 122 -7.96 2.77 4.92
N VAL A 123 -7.34 3.30 5.98
CA VAL A 123 -7.28 4.72 6.29
C VAL A 123 -6.53 5.52 5.22
N ARG A 124 -5.42 4.99 4.69
CA ARG A 124 -4.66 5.62 3.60
C ARG A 124 -5.45 5.62 2.29
N ILE A 125 -6.14 4.53 1.96
CA ILE A 125 -7.01 4.50 0.76
C ILE A 125 -8.16 5.51 0.89
N LEU A 126 -8.78 5.61 2.08
CA LEU A 126 -9.82 6.62 2.35
C LEU A 126 -9.28 8.06 2.17
N ARG A 127 -8.07 8.33 2.66
CA ARG A 127 -7.39 9.63 2.50
C ARG A 127 -7.12 9.93 1.02
N ASP A 128 -6.55 8.98 0.29
CA ASP A 128 -6.20 9.14 -1.13
C ASP A 128 -7.43 9.37 -2.01
N ARG A 129 -8.52 8.66 -1.72
CA ARG A 129 -9.80 8.80 -2.44
C ARG A 129 -10.69 9.91 -1.90
N LYS A 130 -10.25 10.64 -0.86
CA LYS A 130 -11.01 11.69 -0.17
C LYS A 130 -12.40 11.23 0.27
N THR A 131 -12.50 9.97 0.69
CA THR A 131 -13.75 9.37 1.14
C THR A 131 -13.93 9.68 2.63
N PRO A 132 -14.99 10.43 3.03
CA PRO A 132 -15.25 10.69 4.44
C PRO A 132 -15.60 9.37 5.16
N PHE A 133 -15.33 9.30 6.45
CA PHE A 133 -15.62 8.10 7.23
C PHE A 133 -15.92 8.39 8.69
N VAL A 134 -16.55 7.41 9.35
CA VAL A 134 -16.76 7.35 10.80
C VAL A 134 -16.06 6.11 11.35
N ILE A 135 -15.56 6.18 12.58
CA ILE A 135 -14.90 5.06 13.25
C ILE A 135 -15.92 4.36 14.15
N ALA A 136 -16.16 3.08 13.91
CA ALA A 136 -16.89 2.21 14.83
C ALA A 136 -15.89 1.51 15.76
N ALA A 137 -15.78 2.01 16.99
CA ALA A 137 -14.97 1.41 18.06
C ALA A 137 -15.74 0.21 18.63
N ASN A 138 -15.61 -0.95 17.98
CA ASN A 138 -16.43 -2.13 18.16
C ASN A 138 -15.94 -3.04 19.31
N LYS A 139 -16.81 -3.96 19.73
CA LYS A 139 -16.59 -4.98 20.76
C LYS A 139 -16.42 -4.44 22.19
N ILE A 140 -17.13 -3.36 22.52
CA ILE A 140 -17.17 -2.84 23.90
C ILE A 140 -17.68 -3.88 24.90
N ASP A 141 -18.50 -4.85 24.46
CA ASP A 141 -18.97 -5.98 25.26
C ASP A 141 -17.86 -6.93 25.74
N ARG A 142 -16.65 -6.84 25.16
CA ARG A 142 -15.49 -7.64 25.57
C ARG A 142 -14.64 -6.97 26.66
N ILE A 143 -14.96 -5.72 27.03
CA ILE A 143 -14.26 -5.06 28.14
C ILE A 143 -14.61 -5.80 29.44
N SER A 144 -13.59 -6.11 30.23
CA SER A 144 -13.78 -6.83 31.49
C SER A 144 -14.77 -6.09 32.38
N SER A 145 -15.73 -6.81 32.93
CA SER A 145 -16.81 -6.27 33.78
C SER A 145 -17.77 -5.30 33.08
N TRP A 146 -17.78 -5.23 31.75
CA TRP A 146 -18.80 -4.49 31.00
C TRP A 146 -20.18 -5.10 31.21
N LYS A 147 -21.14 -4.27 31.64
CA LYS A 147 -22.54 -4.68 31.81
C LYS A 147 -23.33 -4.32 30.56
N SER A 148 -23.47 -5.28 29.65
CA SER A 148 -24.18 -5.07 28.40
C SER A 148 -25.68 -4.86 28.57
N LYS A 149 -26.22 -3.91 27.81
CA LYS A 149 -27.66 -3.63 27.67
C LYS A 149 -28.04 -3.74 26.20
N LYS A 150 -28.79 -4.78 25.86
CA LYS A 150 -29.17 -5.06 24.46
C LYS A 150 -29.86 -3.86 23.82
N ASP A 151 -29.48 -3.53 22.59
CA ASP A 151 -30.01 -2.44 21.75
C ASP A 151 -29.88 -1.01 22.33
N ALA A 152 -29.26 -0.84 23.50
CA ALA A 152 -29.18 0.44 24.18
C ALA A 152 -28.29 1.45 23.44
N ASP A 153 -28.61 2.73 23.59
CA ASP A 153 -27.71 3.82 23.18
C ASP A 153 -26.38 3.72 23.93
N PHE A 154 -25.30 4.17 23.30
CA PHE A 154 -23.97 4.08 23.89
C PHE A 154 -23.90 4.85 25.21
N LEU A 155 -24.40 6.10 25.27
CA LEU A 155 -24.28 6.93 26.47
C LEU A 155 -25.06 6.35 27.66
N ASP A 156 -26.24 5.77 27.42
CA ASP A 156 -27.04 5.16 28.48
C ASP A 156 -26.33 3.95 29.10
N THR A 157 -25.67 3.17 28.25
CA THR A 157 -24.86 2.03 28.66
C THR A 157 -23.60 2.49 29.38
N TYR A 158 -22.84 3.40 28.76
CA TYR A 158 -21.62 3.98 29.28
C TYR A 158 -21.84 4.58 30.66
N ASN A 159 -22.85 5.43 30.82
CA ASN A 159 -23.16 6.10 32.09
C ASN A 159 -23.49 5.13 33.23
N SER A 160 -24.03 3.95 32.90
CA SER A 160 -24.33 2.91 33.90
C SER A 160 -23.15 2.01 34.28
N GLN A 161 -22.00 2.13 33.60
CA GLN A 161 -20.80 1.40 33.97
C GLN A 161 -20.13 1.99 35.22
N THR A 162 -19.34 1.14 35.91
CA THR A 162 -18.49 1.58 37.03
C THR A 162 -17.35 2.47 36.54
N SER A 163 -16.76 3.29 37.42
CA SER A 163 -15.67 4.22 37.04
C SER A 163 -14.52 3.49 36.34
N HIS A 164 -14.03 2.40 36.94
CA HIS A 164 -12.91 1.64 36.38
C HIS A 164 -13.17 1.11 34.96
N VAL A 165 -14.39 0.67 34.65
CA VAL A 165 -14.77 0.19 33.32
C VAL A 165 -14.83 1.35 32.31
N LYS A 166 -15.32 2.53 32.74
CA LYS A 166 -15.33 3.75 31.92
C LYS A 166 -13.91 4.20 31.60
N ASP A 167 -13.06 4.27 32.62
CA ASP A 167 -11.67 4.69 32.51
C ASP A 167 -10.90 3.80 31.52
N PHE A 168 -11.13 2.48 31.57
CA PHE A 168 -10.53 1.54 30.63
C PHE A 168 -10.99 1.76 29.17
N LEU A 169 -12.30 1.96 28.94
CA LEU A 169 -12.79 2.25 27.59
C LEU A 169 -12.21 3.58 27.07
N ASP A 170 -12.21 4.61 27.91
CA ASP A 170 -11.68 5.93 27.54
C ASP A 170 -10.18 5.84 27.25
N GLU A 171 -9.39 5.08 28.01
CA GLU A 171 -7.98 4.80 27.72
C GLU A 171 -7.80 4.15 26.35
N LYS A 172 -8.63 3.15 26.00
CA LYS A 172 -8.58 2.51 24.67
C LYS A 172 -8.94 3.46 23.54
N ILE A 173 -9.92 4.34 23.74
CA ILE A 173 -10.27 5.38 22.78
C ILE A 173 -9.11 6.37 22.62
N PHE A 174 -8.47 6.79 23.72
CA PHE A 174 -7.29 7.67 23.67
C PHE A 174 -6.11 7.01 22.96
N GLN A 175 -5.88 5.70 23.14
CA GLN A 175 -4.86 4.95 22.40
C GLN A 175 -5.13 4.98 20.89
N ILE A 176 -6.37 4.73 20.47
CA ILE A 176 -6.78 4.84 19.06
C ILE A 176 -6.51 6.26 18.55
N MET A 177 -6.94 7.29 19.28
CA MET A 177 -6.71 8.69 18.90
C MET A 177 -5.20 9.01 18.77
N GLY A 178 -4.38 8.52 19.71
CA GLY A 178 -2.93 8.67 19.69
C GLY A 178 -2.30 8.06 18.44
N ASN A 179 -2.66 6.82 18.08
CA ASN A 179 -2.10 6.19 16.90
C ASN A 179 -2.48 6.90 15.60
N PHE A 180 -3.70 7.44 15.51
CA PHE A 180 -4.09 8.24 14.35
C PHE A 180 -3.30 9.55 14.26
N LEU A 181 -3.00 10.17 15.41
CA LEU A 181 -2.15 11.35 15.45
C LEU A 181 -0.72 11.04 14.97
N GLU A 182 -0.15 9.91 15.37
CA GLU A 182 1.16 9.41 14.90
C GLU A 182 1.19 9.23 13.38
N GLU A 183 0.11 8.73 12.79
CA GLU A 183 -0.08 8.57 11.33
C GLU A 183 -0.52 9.87 10.62
N GLY A 184 -0.47 11.00 11.33
CA GLY A 184 -0.73 12.34 10.80
C GLY A 184 -2.21 12.67 10.59
N PHE A 185 -3.14 11.87 11.11
CA PHE A 185 -4.56 12.22 11.16
C PHE A 185 -4.87 13.05 12.40
N LYS A 186 -5.22 14.32 12.17
CA LYS A 186 -5.65 15.24 13.23
C LYS A 186 -7.18 15.29 13.31
N GLY A 187 -7.69 15.64 14.48
CA GLY A 187 -9.13 15.83 14.69
C GLY A 187 -9.88 14.51 14.69
N ILE A 188 -9.59 13.64 15.64
CA ILE A 188 -10.39 12.44 15.90
C ILE A 188 -10.89 12.55 17.33
N GLU A 189 -12.17 12.30 17.56
CA GLU A 189 -12.79 12.45 18.87
C GLU A 189 -14.05 11.59 18.99
N ARG A 190 -14.44 11.23 20.22
CA ARG A 190 -15.70 10.54 20.48
C ARG A 190 -16.87 11.41 20.05
N TYR A 191 -17.86 10.81 19.39
CA TYR A 191 -18.93 11.54 18.71
C TYR A 191 -19.67 12.55 19.59
N ASP A 192 -19.84 12.27 20.89
CA ASP A 192 -20.51 13.12 21.88
C ASP A 192 -19.68 14.33 22.32
N LYS A 193 -18.38 14.32 22.06
CA LYS A 193 -17.44 15.41 22.39
C LYS A 193 -17.13 16.32 21.19
N ILE A 194 -17.60 15.97 19.99
CA ILE A 194 -17.37 16.75 18.78
C ILE A 194 -18.23 18.02 18.76
N LYS A 195 -17.57 19.16 18.49
CA LYS A 195 -18.25 20.45 18.27
C LYS A 195 -18.46 20.76 16.79
N ASP A 196 -17.54 20.30 15.95
CA ASP A 196 -17.54 20.59 14.51
C ASP A 196 -17.16 19.33 13.72
N PHE A 197 -18.17 18.65 13.20
CA PHE A 197 -18.03 17.44 12.39
C PHE A 197 -17.34 17.66 11.04
N THR A 198 -17.12 18.91 10.61
CA THR A 198 -16.33 19.19 9.39
C THR A 198 -14.82 19.11 9.61
N LYS A 199 -14.39 19.20 10.88
CA LYS A 199 -12.97 19.20 11.27
C LYS A 199 -12.56 17.93 12.00
N GLN A 200 -13.52 17.15 12.48
CA GLN A 200 -13.26 16.00 13.33
C GLN A 200 -13.95 14.73 12.81
N VAL A 201 -13.19 13.63 12.77
CA VAL A 201 -13.68 12.28 12.53
C VAL A 201 -14.29 11.73 13.82
N ALA A 202 -15.52 11.23 13.72
CA ALA A 202 -16.26 10.70 14.86
C ALA A 202 -15.88 9.26 15.19
N ILE A 203 -15.54 8.99 16.45
CA ILE A 203 -15.48 7.66 17.04
C ILE A 203 -16.81 7.37 17.72
N VAL A 204 -17.50 6.32 17.29
CA VAL A 204 -18.72 5.79 17.89
C VAL A 204 -18.41 4.42 18.49
N PRO A 205 -18.41 4.28 19.83
CA PRO A 205 -18.25 2.97 20.46
C PRO A 205 -19.47 2.09 20.22
N THR A 206 -19.25 0.84 19.86
CA THR A 206 -20.29 -0.09 19.41
C THR A 206 -20.06 -1.52 19.90
N SER A 207 -21.12 -2.31 19.90
CA SER A 207 -21.02 -3.78 19.92
C SER A 207 -21.91 -4.38 18.83
N GLY A 208 -21.26 -4.99 17.83
CA GLY A 208 -21.93 -5.83 16.84
C GLY A 208 -22.65 -7.05 17.45
N LYS A 209 -22.35 -7.42 18.69
CA LYS A 209 -22.95 -8.58 19.36
C LYS A 209 -24.24 -8.23 20.10
N THR A 210 -24.25 -7.09 20.81
CA THR A 210 -25.36 -6.70 21.69
C THR A 210 -26.23 -5.58 21.12
N GLY A 211 -25.78 -4.94 20.03
CA GLY A 211 -26.47 -3.81 19.41
C GLY A 211 -26.15 -2.45 20.02
N GLU A 212 -25.38 -2.43 21.10
CA GLU A 212 -25.03 -1.20 21.82
C GLU A 212 -24.34 -0.21 20.88
N GLY A 213 -24.85 1.03 20.82
CA GLY A 213 -24.28 2.11 20.01
C GLY A 213 -24.49 2.01 18.48
N ILE A 214 -25.05 0.92 17.94
CA ILE A 214 -25.25 0.76 16.48
C ILE A 214 -26.26 1.80 15.96
N SER A 215 -27.34 2.05 16.70
CA SER A 215 -28.32 3.09 16.34
C SER A 215 -27.68 4.47 16.27
N THR A 216 -26.77 4.77 17.21
CA THR A 216 -25.99 6.01 17.24
C THR A 216 -25.04 6.10 16.04
N LEU A 217 -24.37 5.01 15.68
CA LEU A 217 -23.49 4.93 14.51
C LEU A 217 -24.26 5.26 13.22
N LEU A 218 -25.43 4.65 13.02
CA LEU A 218 -26.28 4.91 11.87
C LEU A 218 -26.77 6.36 11.84
N LEU A 219 -27.15 6.91 12.99
CA LEU A 219 -27.63 8.29 13.08
C LEU A 219 -26.53 9.31 12.75
N VAL A 220 -25.33 9.15 13.31
CA VAL A 220 -24.17 9.99 13.00
C VAL A 220 -23.85 9.91 11.51
N LEU A 221 -23.79 8.69 10.95
CA LEU A 221 -23.52 8.49 9.54
C LEU A 221 -24.55 9.18 8.63
N MET A 222 -25.85 8.96 8.87
CA MET A 222 -26.91 9.59 8.07
C MET A 222 -26.93 11.11 8.23
N GLY A 223 -26.66 11.61 9.44
CA GLY A 223 -26.53 13.04 9.72
C GLY A 223 -25.43 13.70 8.88
N LEU A 224 -24.24 13.09 8.85
CA LEU A 224 -23.11 13.56 8.04
C LEU A 224 -23.45 13.56 6.55
N VAL A 225 -24.05 12.47 6.07
CA VAL A 225 -24.41 12.32 4.65
C VAL A 225 -25.41 13.40 4.24
N GLN A 226 -26.51 13.56 4.97
CA GLN A 226 -27.56 14.50 4.58
C GLN A 226 -27.09 15.96 4.68
N GLN A 227 -26.23 16.27 5.64
CA GLN A 227 -25.74 17.63 5.87
C GLN A 227 -24.68 18.04 4.85
N TYR A 228 -23.77 17.14 4.48
CA TYR A 228 -22.57 17.50 3.71
C TYR A 228 -22.47 16.85 2.33
N LEU A 229 -23.15 15.73 2.07
CA LEU A 229 -22.92 14.90 0.89
C LEU A 229 -24.09 14.83 -0.10
N THR A 230 -25.22 15.48 0.20
CA THR A 230 -26.44 15.45 -0.65
C THR A 230 -26.19 15.87 -2.10
N THR A 231 -25.21 16.74 -2.37
CA THR A 231 -24.82 17.12 -3.74
C THR A 231 -24.25 15.95 -4.54
N ASN A 232 -23.52 15.04 -3.90
CA ASN A 232 -22.93 13.85 -4.51
C ASN A 232 -23.95 12.72 -4.74
N LEU A 233 -25.11 12.81 -4.08
CA LEU A 233 -26.21 11.85 -4.16
C LEU A 233 -27.24 12.17 -5.26
N LYS A 234 -27.01 13.22 -6.05
CA LYS A 234 -27.89 13.55 -7.17
C LYS A 234 -27.94 12.38 -8.15
N PHE A 235 -29.15 11.97 -8.48
CA PHE A 235 -29.44 10.87 -9.38
C PHE A 235 -29.77 11.36 -10.78
N SER A 236 -29.24 10.69 -11.81
CA SER A 236 -29.61 10.90 -13.21
C SER A 236 -30.53 9.77 -13.69
N GLU A 237 -31.62 10.08 -14.40
CA GLU A 237 -32.50 9.06 -15.02
C GLU A 237 -31.93 8.42 -16.30
N GLY A 238 -30.65 8.68 -16.62
CA GLY A 238 -29.99 8.15 -17.82
C GLY A 238 -29.57 6.68 -17.72
N PRO A 239 -28.82 6.17 -18.71
CA PRO A 239 -28.33 4.79 -18.73
C PRO A 239 -27.43 4.49 -17.54
N ALA A 240 -27.58 3.29 -16.96
CA ALA A 240 -26.85 2.92 -15.76
C ALA A 240 -25.33 2.97 -15.94
N LYS A 241 -24.68 3.50 -14.91
CA LYS A 241 -23.25 3.45 -14.69
C LYS A 241 -22.97 2.67 -13.41
N GLY A 242 -22.02 1.76 -13.49
CA GLY A 242 -21.66 0.91 -12.38
C GLY A 242 -20.22 0.47 -12.39
N VAL A 243 -19.90 -0.36 -11.41
CA VAL A 243 -18.61 -1.04 -11.29
C VAL A 243 -18.86 -2.52 -11.00
N VAL A 244 -18.09 -3.39 -11.63
CA VAL A 244 -18.14 -4.83 -11.36
C VAL A 244 -17.52 -5.09 -9.99
N LEU A 245 -18.29 -5.67 -9.07
CA LEU A 245 -17.80 -6.08 -7.76
C LEU A 245 -17.11 -7.44 -7.84
N GLU A 246 -17.77 -8.40 -8.50
CA GLU A 246 -17.31 -9.78 -8.52
C GLU A 246 -17.86 -10.55 -9.73
N VAL A 247 -17.11 -11.55 -10.21
CA VAL A 247 -17.55 -12.47 -11.28
C VAL A 247 -17.51 -13.89 -10.73
N LYS A 248 -18.62 -14.62 -10.81
CA LYS A 248 -18.79 -15.95 -10.20
C LYS A 248 -19.35 -16.94 -11.18
N LYS A 249 -19.00 -18.22 -11.00
CA LYS A 249 -19.65 -19.33 -11.72
C LYS A 249 -20.75 -19.91 -10.83
N GLU A 250 -21.98 -19.86 -11.29
CA GLU A 250 -23.15 -20.34 -10.57
C GLU A 250 -23.65 -21.66 -11.18
N LYS A 251 -23.89 -22.68 -10.34
CA LYS A 251 -24.39 -23.99 -10.79
C LYS A 251 -25.74 -23.81 -11.48
N GLY A 252 -25.85 -24.28 -12.73
CA GLY A 252 -27.08 -24.22 -13.53
C GLY A 252 -27.37 -22.87 -14.20
N ARG A 253 -26.58 -21.82 -13.94
CA ARG A 253 -26.79 -20.47 -14.53
C ARG A 253 -25.58 -19.94 -15.32
N GLY A 254 -24.46 -20.65 -15.31
CA GLY A 254 -23.24 -20.22 -16.00
C GLY A 254 -22.48 -19.18 -15.18
N LYS A 255 -21.70 -18.30 -15.83
CA LYS A 255 -21.08 -17.17 -15.13
C LYS A 255 -22.12 -16.06 -14.90
N THR A 256 -22.02 -15.42 -13.75
CA THR A 256 -22.79 -14.26 -13.34
C THR A 256 -21.83 -13.18 -12.85
N MET A 257 -22.24 -11.93 -12.90
CA MET A 257 -21.47 -10.83 -12.30
C MET A 257 -22.33 -10.04 -11.33
N ASP A 258 -21.71 -9.66 -10.22
CA ASP A 258 -22.29 -8.77 -9.22
C ASP A 258 -21.81 -7.35 -9.55
N VAL A 259 -22.75 -6.42 -9.75
CA VAL A 259 -22.49 -5.06 -10.21
C VAL A 259 -23.11 -4.06 -9.23
N LEU A 260 -22.35 -3.03 -8.88
CA LEU A 260 -22.84 -1.89 -8.13
C LEU A 260 -23.22 -0.76 -9.09
N ILE A 261 -24.51 -0.47 -9.18
CA ILE A 261 -25.06 0.64 -9.95
C ILE A 261 -25.06 1.88 -9.07
N TYR A 262 -24.31 2.91 -9.47
CA TYR A 262 -24.15 4.14 -8.69
C TYR A 262 -24.79 5.37 -9.35
N ASP A 263 -25.18 5.29 -10.61
CA ASP A 263 -25.97 6.30 -11.32
C ASP A 263 -26.80 5.64 -12.42
N GLY A 264 -27.91 6.28 -12.83
CA GLY A 264 -28.76 5.79 -13.92
C GLY A 264 -29.64 4.59 -13.59
N VAL A 265 -30.26 4.07 -14.65
CA VAL A 265 -31.21 2.96 -14.65
C VAL A 265 -30.78 1.89 -15.65
N ILE A 266 -30.92 0.62 -15.27
CA ILE A 266 -30.72 -0.53 -16.14
C ILE A 266 -32.02 -1.33 -16.21
N ASN A 267 -32.37 -1.75 -17.41
CA ASN A 267 -33.50 -2.61 -17.68
C ASN A 267 -33.05 -3.99 -18.18
N LYS A 268 -33.90 -4.98 -17.96
CA LYS A 268 -33.73 -6.30 -18.53
C LYS A 268 -33.76 -6.20 -20.05
N GLY A 269 -32.74 -6.76 -20.69
CA GLY A 269 -32.54 -6.69 -22.13
C GLY A 269 -31.66 -5.53 -22.58
N ASP A 270 -31.21 -4.64 -21.69
CA ASP A 270 -30.25 -3.61 -22.08
C ASP A 270 -28.91 -4.22 -22.50
N GLU A 271 -28.30 -3.64 -23.52
CA GLU A 271 -26.91 -3.91 -23.88
C GLU A 271 -25.97 -3.02 -23.06
N PHE A 272 -24.79 -3.54 -22.75
CA PHE A 272 -23.80 -2.84 -21.95
C PHE A 272 -22.38 -3.14 -22.44
N ILE A 273 -21.46 -2.23 -22.12
CA ILE A 273 -20.02 -2.44 -22.23
C ILE A 273 -19.43 -2.54 -20.82
N VAL A 274 -18.52 -3.50 -20.64
CA VAL A 274 -17.82 -3.74 -19.38
C VAL A 274 -16.33 -3.98 -19.64
N GLY A 275 -15.45 -3.64 -18.70
CA GLY A 275 -14.01 -3.88 -18.88
C GLY A 275 -13.63 -5.36 -18.77
N GLY A 276 -12.92 -5.86 -19.79
CA GLY A 276 -12.36 -7.21 -19.83
C GLY A 276 -10.84 -7.27 -19.59
N LEU A 277 -10.30 -8.49 -19.61
CA LEU A 277 -8.87 -8.76 -19.44
C LEU A 277 -8.00 -8.21 -20.58
N ASP A 278 -8.47 -8.17 -21.82
CA ASP A 278 -7.66 -7.63 -22.94
C ASP A 278 -8.31 -6.41 -23.58
N LYS A 279 -9.65 -6.40 -23.65
CA LYS A 279 -10.44 -5.35 -24.29
C LYS A 279 -11.81 -5.22 -23.61
N PRO A 280 -12.51 -4.08 -23.79
CA PRO A 280 -13.91 -3.99 -23.39
C PRO A 280 -14.78 -5.06 -24.04
N ILE A 281 -15.77 -5.53 -23.29
CA ILE A 281 -16.68 -6.61 -23.68
C ILE A 281 -18.07 -6.02 -23.84
N LYS A 282 -18.68 -6.22 -25.01
CA LYS A 282 -20.10 -5.97 -25.23
C LYS A 282 -20.91 -7.19 -24.83
N SER A 283 -21.96 -6.99 -24.04
CA SER A 283 -22.90 -8.04 -23.68
C SER A 283 -24.29 -7.46 -23.38
N LYS A 284 -25.23 -8.32 -22.94
CA LYS A 284 -26.64 -8.00 -22.74
C LYS A 284 -27.16 -8.58 -21.43
N ALA A 285 -27.92 -7.78 -20.68
CA ALA A 285 -28.51 -8.17 -19.41
C ALA A 285 -29.72 -9.09 -19.62
N ARG A 286 -29.53 -10.42 -19.54
CA ARG A 286 -30.62 -11.39 -19.74
C ARG A 286 -31.59 -11.43 -18.56
N ALA A 287 -31.06 -11.26 -17.34
CA ALA A 287 -31.85 -11.15 -16.13
C ALA A 287 -31.13 -10.25 -15.11
N LEU A 288 -31.92 -9.48 -14.37
CA LEU A 288 -31.49 -8.67 -13.25
C LEU A 288 -32.03 -9.30 -11.97
N LEU A 289 -31.15 -9.59 -11.03
CA LEU A 289 -31.46 -10.26 -9.78
C LEU A 289 -31.10 -9.35 -8.61
N ILE A 290 -32.08 -9.02 -7.76
CA ILE A 290 -31.88 -8.24 -6.54
C ILE A 290 -32.13 -9.13 -5.32
N PRO A 291 -31.29 -9.05 -4.26
CA PRO A 291 -31.61 -9.66 -2.98
C PRO A 291 -32.86 -9.00 -2.40
N LYS A 292 -33.65 -9.76 -1.62
CA LYS A 292 -34.76 -9.16 -0.90
C LYS A 292 -34.27 -8.11 0.11
N PRO A 293 -35.11 -7.15 0.52
CA PRO A 293 -34.76 -6.20 1.57
C PRO A 293 -34.19 -6.91 2.80
N LEU A 294 -33.13 -6.35 3.40
CA LEU A 294 -32.40 -6.93 4.54
C LEU A 294 -31.65 -8.26 4.24
N ASP A 295 -31.62 -8.70 2.99
CA ASP A 295 -30.82 -9.82 2.51
C ASP A 295 -29.60 -9.29 1.72
N GLU A 296 -28.72 -10.19 1.28
CA GLU A 296 -27.54 -9.79 0.51
C GLU A 296 -27.30 -10.61 -0.74
N ILE A 297 -26.49 -10.06 -1.65
CA ILE A 297 -26.18 -10.67 -2.96
C ILE A 297 -25.32 -11.93 -2.82
N ARG A 298 -24.59 -12.11 -1.72
CA ARG A 298 -23.68 -13.27 -1.57
C ARG A 298 -24.42 -14.54 -1.18
N ASP A 299 -25.11 -14.50 -0.05
CA ASP A 299 -25.84 -15.62 0.55
C ASP A 299 -27.28 -15.19 0.86
N PRO A 300 -28.14 -15.07 -0.16
CA PRO A 300 -29.51 -14.66 0.07
C PRO A 300 -30.26 -15.79 0.77
N ARG A 301 -30.92 -15.46 1.89
CA ARG A 301 -31.83 -16.37 2.62
C ARG A 301 -33.03 -16.80 1.78
N GLN A 302 -33.41 -15.96 0.81
CA GLN A 302 -34.52 -16.21 -0.09
C GLN A 302 -34.04 -16.22 -1.55
N LYS A 303 -34.80 -16.85 -2.45
CA LYS A 303 -34.49 -16.75 -3.88
C LYS A 303 -34.50 -15.28 -4.29
N PHE A 304 -33.48 -14.88 -5.06
CA PHE A 304 -33.42 -13.56 -5.69
C PHE A 304 -34.72 -13.23 -6.40
N ASP A 305 -35.16 -11.98 -6.27
CA ASP A 305 -36.27 -11.47 -7.06
C ASP A 305 -35.72 -11.07 -8.44
N SER A 306 -36.31 -11.65 -9.50
CA SER A 306 -36.07 -11.20 -10.86
C SER A 306 -36.87 -9.93 -11.07
N VAL A 307 -36.19 -8.87 -11.50
CA VAL A 307 -36.81 -7.57 -11.75
C VAL A 307 -36.58 -7.13 -13.19
N ASP A 308 -37.47 -6.26 -13.69
CA ASP A 308 -37.36 -5.73 -15.05
C ASP A 308 -36.51 -4.46 -15.13
N SER A 309 -36.40 -3.71 -14.03
CA SER A 309 -35.66 -2.43 -13.99
C SER A 309 -35.06 -2.18 -12.61
N VAL A 310 -33.87 -1.56 -12.58
CA VAL A 310 -33.15 -1.19 -11.36
C VAL A 310 -32.55 0.20 -11.49
N SER A 311 -32.74 1.04 -10.47
CA SER A 311 -32.12 2.36 -10.35
C SER A 311 -31.00 2.40 -9.32
N ALA A 312 -30.09 3.37 -9.46
CA ALA A 312 -29.05 3.65 -8.48
C ALA A 312 -29.63 4.18 -7.14
N ALA A 313 -29.02 3.91 -5.99
CA ALA A 313 -27.87 3.03 -5.73
C ALA A 313 -28.36 1.61 -5.46
N SER A 314 -27.85 0.64 -6.23
CA SER A 314 -28.24 -0.77 -6.08
C SER A 314 -27.07 -1.69 -6.35
N GLY A 315 -26.90 -2.72 -5.52
CA GLY A 315 -26.09 -3.88 -5.88
C GLY A 315 -26.99 -4.93 -6.52
N ILE A 316 -26.62 -5.42 -7.70
CA ILE A 316 -27.41 -6.38 -8.46
C ILE A 316 -26.54 -7.51 -8.98
N ARG A 317 -27.14 -8.69 -9.15
CA ARG A 317 -26.54 -9.78 -9.92
C ARG A 317 -27.12 -9.78 -11.32
N ILE A 318 -26.24 -9.83 -12.32
CA ILE A 318 -26.61 -9.84 -13.73
C ILE A 318 -26.23 -11.18 -14.35
N LEU A 319 -27.20 -11.82 -15.01
CA LEU A 319 -26.96 -12.94 -15.91
C LEU A 319 -26.73 -12.41 -17.32
N SER A 320 -25.56 -12.70 -17.89
CA SER A 320 -25.16 -12.21 -19.20
C SER A 320 -24.30 -13.25 -19.93
N PRO A 321 -24.39 -13.35 -21.27
CA PRO A 321 -23.46 -14.17 -22.06
C PRO A 321 -22.08 -13.52 -22.16
N ASN A 322 -21.05 -14.30 -22.51
CA ASN A 322 -19.73 -13.79 -22.89
C ASN A 322 -19.05 -12.89 -21.84
N ILE A 323 -19.26 -13.15 -20.55
CA ILE A 323 -18.63 -12.40 -19.45
C ILE A 323 -17.44 -13.13 -18.83
N ASP A 324 -16.82 -14.04 -19.59
CA ASP A 324 -15.78 -14.92 -19.08
C ASP A 324 -14.51 -14.19 -18.64
N ASP A 325 -14.16 -13.15 -19.39
CA ASP A 325 -12.94 -12.36 -19.22
C ASP A 325 -13.21 -11.02 -18.54
N VAL A 326 -14.39 -10.83 -17.92
CA VAL A 326 -14.71 -9.61 -17.17
C VAL A 326 -13.83 -9.52 -15.92
N VAL A 327 -13.31 -8.33 -15.66
CA VAL A 327 -12.41 -8.07 -14.53
C VAL A 327 -13.15 -7.36 -13.41
N ALA A 328 -12.93 -7.78 -12.17
CA ALA A 328 -13.47 -7.07 -11.00
C ALA A 328 -12.84 -5.68 -10.85
N GLY A 329 -13.63 -4.71 -10.39
CA GLY A 329 -13.27 -3.29 -10.35
C GLY A 329 -13.33 -2.58 -11.71
N SER A 330 -13.76 -3.27 -12.77
CA SER A 330 -13.93 -2.68 -14.09
C SER A 330 -15.20 -1.82 -14.18
N PRO A 331 -15.17 -0.75 -15.00
CA PRO A 331 -16.36 0.05 -15.25
C PRO A 331 -17.41 -0.76 -16.02
N PHE A 332 -18.66 -0.53 -15.65
CA PHE A 332 -19.85 -1.05 -16.30
C PHE A 332 -20.69 0.12 -16.82
N ARG A 333 -21.12 0.06 -18.09
CA ARG A 333 -21.88 1.13 -18.75
C ARG A 333 -22.97 0.56 -19.64
N VAL A 334 -24.22 0.98 -19.43
CA VAL A 334 -25.33 0.64 -20.32
C VAL A 334 -25.30 1.50 -21.58
N ILE A 335 -25.49 0.85 -22.74
CA ILE A 335 -25.60 1.48 -24.05
C ILE A 335 -27.05 1.96 -24.20
N GLY A 336 -27.35 3.15 -23.67
CA GLY A 336 -28.72 3.67 -23.70
C GLY A 336 -29.31 3.84 -25.10
N ASP A 337 -28.48 4.29 -26.05
CA ASP A 337 -28.80 4.35 -27.47
C ASP A 337 -27.67 3.66 -28.25
N SER A 338 -28.06 2.81 -29.20
CA SER A 338 -27.17 2.15 -30.17
C SER A 338 -26.21 3.11 -30.87
N SER A 339 -26.62 4.36 -31.13
CA SER A 339 -25.75 5.38 -31.75
C SER A 339 -24.55 5.76 -30.89
N ASN A 340 -24.60 5.49 -29.58
CA ASN A 340 -23.58 5.86 -28.61
C ASN A 340 -22.64 4.70 -28.23
N GLU A 341 -22.82 3.51 -28.83
CA GLU A 341 -22.05 2.31 -28.52
C GLU A 341 -20.54 2.52 -28.62
N GLU A 342 -20.07 3.13 -29.71
CA GLU A 342 -18.64 3.33 -29.96
C GLU A 342 -18.01 4.28 -28.92
N ASN A 343 -18.76 5.31 -28.50
CA ASN A 343 -18.32 6.25 -27.47
C ASN A 343 -18.24 5.57 -26.11
N VAL A 344 -19.24 4.76 -25.75
CA VAL A 344 -19.24 3.99 -24.49
C VAL A 344 -18.10 2.98 -24.48
N TYR A 345 -17.81 2.32 -25.62
CA TYR A 345 -16.68 1.42 -25.75
C TYR A 345 -15.35 2.14 -25.50
N LYS A 346 -15.13 3.27 -26.17
CA LYS A 346 -13.93 4.11 -26.00
C LYS A 346 -13.79 4.66 -24.57
N GLU A 347 -14.89 5.01 -23.91
CA GLU A 347 -14.88 5.45 -22.51
C GLU A 347 -14.36 4.34 -21.59
N VAL A 348 -14.91 3.13 -21.72
CA VAL A 348 -14.50 1.96 -20.92
C VAL A 348 -13.05 1.58 -21.22
N GLU A 349 -12.66 1.57 -22.49
CA GLU A 349 -11.29 1.29 -22.92
C GLU A 349 -10.30 2.29 -22.31
N SER A 350 -10.60 3.59 -22.42
CA SER A 350 -9.76 4.65 -21.85
C SER A 350 -9.63 4.53 -20.33
N GLU A 351 -10.71 4.18 -19.62
CA GLU A 351 -10.67 4.03 -18.16
C GLU A 351 -9.85 2.80 -17.73
N VAL A 352 -9.95 1.68 -18.45
CA VAL A 352 -9.13 0.48 -18.18
C VAL A 352 -7.66 0.73 -18.51
N ASN A 353 -7.37 1.34 -19.67
CA ASN A 353 -6.01 1.60 -20.11
C ASN A 353 -5.28 2.65 -19.25
N SER A 354 -6.01 3.55 -18.59
CA SER A 354 -5.40 4.50 -17.65
C SER A 354 -4.83 3.86 -16.37
N ILE A 355 -5.18 2.60 -16.09
CA ILE A 355 -4.75 1.85 -14.89
C ILE A 355 -3.64 0.87 -15.26
N ARG A 356 -3.65 0.38 -16.49
CA ARG A 356 -2.65 -0.56 -16.98
C ARG A 356 -1.45 0.22 -17.48
N ILE A 357 -0.29 -0.13 -16.96
CA ILE A 357 0.97 0.50 -17.35
C ILE A 357 1.73 -0.46 -18.23
N LYS A 358 2.23 0.05 -19.35
CA LYS A 358 3.29 -0.58 -20.13
C LYS A 358 4.22 0.50 -20.63
N THR A 359 5.44 0.55 -20.10
CA THR A 359 6.45 1.54 -20.48
C THR A 359 7.74 0.87 -20.89
N ASP A 360 8.52 1.57 -21.71
CA ASP A 360 9.87 1.16 -22.08
C ASP A 360 10.91 1.47 -20.99
N LYS A 361 10.48 2.01 -19.85
CA LYS A 361 11.36 2.39 -18.74
C LYS A 361 11.67 1.18 -17.87
N ALA A 362 12.88 1.16 -17.33
CA ALA A 362 13.30 0.17 -16.34
C ALA A 362 12.49 0.33 -15.05
N GLY A 363 11.92 -0.77 -14.57
CA GLY A 363 11.07 -0.83 -13.38
C GLY A 363 10.53 -2.23 -13.17
N VAL A 364 9.87 -2.43 -12.04
CA VAL A 364 9.30 -3.74 -11.67
C VAL A 364 8.10 -4.12 -12.54
N VAL A 365 7.81 -5.42 -12.62
CA VAL A 365 6.57 -5.95 -13.21
C VAL A 365 5.56 -6.22 -12.09
N LEU A 366 4.42 -5.53 -12.12
CA LEU A 366 3.33 -5.65 -11.15
C LEU A 366 2.15 -6.43 -11.74
N LYS A 367 1.68 -7.42 -10.99
CA LYS A 367 0.48 -8.21 -11.30
C LYS A 367 -0.51 -8.16 -10.13
N ALA A 368 -1.78 -8.00 -10.43
CA ALA A 368 -2.84 -8.01 -9.42
C ALA A 368 -4.05 -8.81 -9.87
N ASP A 369 -4.92 -9.18 -8.93
CA ASP A 369 -6.14 -9.94 -9.17
C ASP A 369 -7.28 -9.09 -9.77
N THR A 370 -7.32 -7.81 -9.42
CA THR A 370 -8.36 -6.86 -9.86
C THR A 370 -7.76 -5.54 -10.32
N LEU A 371 -8.55 -4.75 -11.07
CA LEU A 371 -8.14 -3.39 -11.46
C LEU A 371 -8.00 -2.45 -10.26
N GLY A 372 -8.82 -2.66 -9.22
CA GLY A 372 -8.75 -1.86 -7.99
C GLY A 372 -7.44 -2.08 -7.25
N SER A 373 -7.02 -3.33 -7.09
CA SER A 373 -5.75 -3.69 -6.46
C SER A 373 -4.55 -3.14 -7.24
N LEU A 374 -4.60 -3.21 -8.57
CA LEU A 374 -3.54 -2.74 -9.45
C LEU A 374 -3.31 -1.22 -9.32
N GLU A 375 -4.39 -0.43 -9.34
CA GLU A 375 -4.34 1.03 -9.16
C GLU A 375 -3.79 1.41 -7.79
N ALA A 376 -4.15 0.67 -6.74
CA ALA A 376 -3.65 0.91 -5.39
C ALA A 376 -2.14 0.65 -5.31
N LEU A 377 -1.68 -0.48 -5.86
CA LEU A 377 -0.27 -0.83 -5.95
C LEU A 377 0.52 0.25 -6.70
N GLU A 378 0.05 0.66 -7.88
CA GLU A 378 0.70 1.70 -8.68
C GLU A 378 0.89 3.00 -7.88
N ASN A 379 -0.18 3.48 -7.24
CA ASN A 379 -0.13 4.71 -6.45
C ASN A 379 0.84 4.60 -5.27
N HIS A 380 0.84 3.46 -4.57
CA HIS A 380 1.73 3.23 -3.44
C HIS A 380 3.19 3.13 -3.88
N PHE A 381 3.48 2.36 -4.92
CA PHE A 381 4.83 2.16 -5.43
C PHE A 381 5.42 3.47 -5.98
N THR A 382 4.62 4.24 -6.72
CA THR A 382 5.04 5.55 -7.25
C THR A 382 5.34 6.54 -6.13
N LYS A 383 4.55 6.57 -5.06
CA LYS A 383 4.81 7.41 -3.87
C LYS A 383 6.09 7.01 -3.12
N SER A 384 6.48 5.75 -3.21
CA SER A 384 7.70 5.19 -2.62
C SER A 384 8.89 5.20 -3.59
N ASP A 385 8.82 5.95 -4.69
CA ASP A 385 9.86 6.07 -5.73
C ASP A 385 10.27 4.73 -6.38
N VAL A 386 9.36 3.74 -6.37
CA VAL A 386 9.54 2.48 -7.08
C VAL A 386 9.01 2.62 -8.50
N LYS A 387 9.90 2.46 -9.48
CA LYS A 387 9.55 2.53 -10.91
C LYS A 387 8.83 1.27 -11.36
N ILE A 388 7.79 1.45 -12.17
CA ILE A 388 6.97 0.36 -12.71
C ILE A 388 7.17 0.31 -14.22
N SER A 389 7.56 -0.85 -14.74
CA SER A 389 7.67 -1.07 -16.19
C SER A 389 6.33 -1.57 -16.75
N ILE A 390 5.73 -2.55 -16.07
CA ILE A 390 4.46 -3.18 -16.46
C ILE A 390 3.57 -3.28 -15.24
N ALA A 391 2.30 -2.90 -15.38
CA ALA A 391 1.25 -3.13 -14.39
C ALA A 391 0.04 -3.73 -15.10
N ASP A 392 -0.35 -4.95 -14.74
CA ASP A 392 -1.42 -5.66 -15.44
C ASP A 392 -2.20 -6.62 -14.53
N VAL A 393 -3.41 -7.01 -14.95
CA VAL A 393 -4.30 -7.88 -14.17
C VAL A 393 -4.19 -9.33 -14.64
N GLY A 394 -4.18 -10.26 -13.68
CA GLY A 394 -4.20 -11.70 -13.92
C GLY A 394 -3.00 -12.44 -13.31
N PRO A 395 -2.94 -13.77 -13.49
CA PRO A 395 -1.87 -14.58 -12.94
C PRO A 395 -0.51 -14.20 -13.53
N ILE A 396 0.57 -14.50 -12.82
CA ILE A 396 1.94 -14.29 -13.30
C ILE A 396 2.23 -15.34 -14.38
N LYS A 397 2.51 -14.86 -15.60
CA LYS A 397 2.80 -15.65 -16.80
C LYS A 397 4.29 -15.67 -17.12
N LYS A 398 4.70 -16.57 -18.02
CA LYS A 398 6.08 -16.65 -18.53
C LYS A 398 6.55 -15.31 -19.14
N GLU A 399 5.66 -14.61 -19.85
CA GLU A 399 5.94 -13.30 -20.45
C GLU A 399 6.34 -12.25 -19.41
N ASP A 400 5.71 -12.27 -18.22
CA ASP A 400 6.02 -11.33 -17.13
C ASP A 400 7.47 -11.52 -16.65
N ILE A 401 7.95 -12.77 -16.59
CA ILE A 401 9.34 -13.09 -16.23
C ILE A 401 10.33 -12.62 -17.30
N ILE A 402 9.98 -12.83 -18.58
CA ILE A 402 10.82 -12.39 -19.70
C ILE A 402 10.97 -10.87 -19.67
N ASN A 403 9.86 -10.15 -19.45
CA ASN A 403 9.88 -8.70 -19.34
C ASN A 403 10.74 -8.22 -18.16
N ALA A 404 10.62 -8.85 -16.99
CA ALA A 404 11.48 -8.53 -15.84
C ALA A 404 12.97 -8.79 -16.13
N ASN A 405 13.30 -9.83 -16.90
CA ASN A 405 14.69 -10.11 -17.28
C ASN A 405 15.25 -9.07 -18.27
N ILE A 406 14.42 -8.50 -19.14
CA ILE A 406 14.84 -7.39 -20.01
C ILE A 406 15.25 -6.18 -19.17
N VAL A 407 14.52 -5.88 -18.10
CA VAL A 407 14.80 -4.77 -17.17
C VAL A 407 16.18 -4.91 -16.51
N ARG A 408 16.63 -6.14 -16.23
CA ARG A 408 17.93 -6.42 -15.59
C ARG A 408 19.12 -5.73 -16.26
N LYS A 409 19.08 -5.55 -17.58
CA LYS A 409 20.17 -4.89 -18.33
C LYS A 409 20.30 -3.40 -18.00
N PHE A 410 19.20 -2.76 -17.59
CA PHE A 410 19.12 -1.34 -17.31
C PHE A 410 19.13 -1.05 -15.82
N ASP A 411 18.40 -1.85 -15.04
CA ASP A 411 18.32 -1.77 -13.60
C ASP A 411 18.21 -3.19 -13.01
N PRO A 412 19.33 -3.78 -12.56
CA PRO A 412 19.35 -5.12 -11.98
C PRO A 412 18.48 -5.28 -10.73
N TYR A 413 18.26 -4.21 -9.98
CA TYR A 413 17.54 -4.24 -8.70
C TYR A 413 16.02 -4.21 -8.92
N SER A 414 15.57 -3.54 -9.99
CA SER A 414 14.17 -3.53 -10.42
C SER A 414 13.76 -4.76 -11.23
N ALA A 415 14.68 -5.70 -11.50
CA ALA A 415 14.40 -6.94 -12.23
C ALA A 415 13.67 -7.98 -11.36
N ALA A 416 12.43 -7.67 -10.99
CA ALA A 416 11.57 -8.50 -10.16
C ALA A 416 10.11 -8.47 -10.63
N VAL A 417 9.37 -9.52 -10.28
CA VAL A 417 7.92 -9.60 -10.48
C VAL A 417 7.22 -9.59 -9.13
N LEU A 418 6.22 -8.73 -8.98
CA LEU A 418 5.44 -8.60 -7.75
C LEU A 418 3.96 -8.90 -8.03
N GLY A 419 3.43 -9.88 -7.32
CA GLY A 419 2.06 -10.35 -7.47
C GLY A 419 1.22 -10.10 -6.22
N PHE A 420 0.18 -9.29 -6.32
CA PHE A 420 -0.80 -9.11 -5.27
C PHE A 420 -2.01 -10.03 -5.47
N ASN A 421 -2.23 -10.95 -4.53
CA ASN A 421 -3.34 -11.90 -4.54
C ASN A 421 -3.49 -12.72 -5.86
N VAL A 422 -2.38 -12.97 -6.55
CA VAL A 422 -2.36 -13.71 -7.83
C VAL A 422 -1.56 -15.00 -7.73
N GLN A 423 -1.97 -15.97 -8.52
CA GLN A 423 -1.24 -17.23 -8.66
C GLN A 423 -0.07 -17.09 -9.64
N ILE A 424 0.95 -17.92 -9.44
CA ILE A 424 2.08 -18.06 -10.35
C ILE A 424 1.84 -19.30 -11.21
N LEU A 425 1.81 -19.14 -12.54
CA LEU A 425 1.67 -20.28 -13.44
C LEU A 425 2.94 -21.16 -13.42
N PRO A 426 2.82 -22.49 -13.60
CA PRO A 426 3.97 -23.40 -13.55
C PRO A 426 5.13 -22.99 -14.46
N GLU A 427 4.82 -22.64 -15.71
CA GLU A 427 5.81 -22.19 -16.70
C GLU A 427 6.54 -20.90 -16.27
N ALA A 428 5.85 -19.99 -15.57
CA ALA A 428 6.46 -18.78 -15.04
C ALA A 428 7.43 -19.10 -13.89
N LYS A 429 7.09 -20.07 -13.04
CA LYS A 429 7.95 -20.52 -11.94
C LYS A 429 9.24 -21.16 -12.46
N GLU A 430 9.14 -22.00 -13.49
CA GLU A 430 10.30 -22.62 -14.15
C GLU A 430 11.20 -21.59 -14.83
N GLN A 431 10.60 -20.64 -15.56
CA GLN A 431 11.34 -19.55 -16.20
C GLN A 431 12.05 -18.66 -15.18
N ALA A 432 11.39 -18.33 -14.07
CA ALA A 432 11.96 -17.50 -13.02
C ALA A 432 13.16 -18.16 -12.33
N PHE A 433 13.11 -19.48 -12.15
CA PHE A 433 14.27 -20.25 -11.66
C PHE A 433 15.43 -20.22 -12.65
N THR A 434 15.16 -20.45 -13.93
CA THR A 434 16.17 -20.48 -15.00
C THR A 434 16.86 -19.13 -15.18
N GLU A 435 16.08 -18.05 -15.20
CA GLU A 435 16.58 -16.68 -15.38
C GLU A 435 17.01 -16.02 -14.05
N ASN A 436 16.87 -16.72 -12.92
CA ASN A 436 17.12 -16.19 -11.58
C ASN A 436 16.39 -14.86 -11.31
N ILE A 437 15.11 -14.76 -11.70
CA ILE A 437 14.26 -13.59 -11.44
C ILE A 437 13.46 -13.83 -10.16
N ARG A 438 13.47 -12.85 -9.25
CA ARG A 438 12.75 -12.96 -7.99
C ARG A 438 11.26 -12.64 -8.21
N ILE A 439 10.40 -13.52 -7.70
CA ILE A 439 8.96 -13.29 -7.63
C ILE A 439 8.57 -13.06 -6.17
N PHE A 440 7.86 -11.96 -5.91
CA PHE A 440 7.24 -11.66 -4.62
C PHE A 440 5.74 -11.81 -4.74
N THR A 441 5.11 -12.47 -3.78
CA THR A 441 3.64 -12.54 -3.73
C THR A 441 3.13 -12.29 -2.33
N ASN A 442 2.12 -11.44 -2.20
CA ASN A 442 1.50 -11.14 -0.91
C ASN A 442 0.02 -10.83 -1.09
N ASN A 443 -0.73 -10.83 0.02
CA ASN A 443 -2.13 -10.40 0.08
C ASN A 443 -2.31 -9.09 0.85
N VAL A 444 -1.20 -8.44 1.24
CA VAL A 444 -1.15 -7.11 1.85
C VAL A 444 -0.20 -6.24 1.02
N ILE A 445 -0.67 -5.07 0.55
CA ILE A 445 0.06 -4.24 -0.42
C ILE A 445 1.41 -3.77 0.15
N TYR A 446 1.41 -3.32 1.41
CA TYR A 446 2.63 -2.78 2.04
C TYR A 446 3.68 -3.84 2.29
N ARG A 447 3.29 -5.03 2.71
CA ARG A 447 4.25 -6.13 2.89
C ARG A 447 4.92 -6.50 1.57
N LEU A 448 4.15 -6.53 0.48
CA LEU A 448 4.70 -6.78 -0.85
C LEU A 448 5.76 -5.73 -1.25
N LEU A 449 5.51 -4.47 -0.92
CA LEU A 449 6.42 -3.36 -1.17
C LEU A 449 7.65 -3.42 -0.25
N GLU A 450 7.47 -3.62 1.05
CA GLU A 450 8.53 -3.76 2.05
C GLU A 450 9.47 -4.93 1.70
N ASP A 451 8.91 -6.11 1.42
CA ASP A 451 9.66 -7.31 1.02
C ASP A 451 10.53 -7.03 -0.22
N TYR A 452 10.04 -6.23 -1.16
CA TYR A 452 10.77 -5.84 -2.36
C TYR A 452 11.86 -4.79 -2.08
N ILE A 453 11.53 -3.74 -1.32
CA ILE A 453 12.48 -2.68 -0.97
C ILE A 453 13.66 -3.27 -0.20
N GLU A 454 13.38 -4.10 0.82
CA GLU A 454 14.42 -4.76 1.62
C GLU A 454 15.34 -5.63 0.73
N TYR A 455 14.76 -6.40 -0.20
CA TYR A 455 15.53 -7.17 -1.17
C TYR A 455 16.41 -6.29 -2.08
N ALA A 456 15.83 -5.23 -2.64
CA ALA A 456 16.53 -4.35 -3.57
C ALA A 456 17.67 -3.60 -2.89
N GLU A 457 17.45 -3.08 -1.68
CA GLU A 457 18.45 -2.40 -0.87
C GLU A 457 19.57 -3.35 -0.43
N THR A 458 19.22 -4.55 0.04
CA THR A 458 20.21 -5.58 0.41
C THR A 458 21.09 -5.95 -0.77
N ARG A 459 20.50 -6.19 -1.94
CA ARG A 459 21.26 -6.52 -3.16
C ARG A 459 22.15 -5.38 -3.61
N LYS A 460 21.66 -4.15 -3.56
CA LYS A 460 22.45 -2.96 -3.87
C LYS A 460 23.62 -2.81 -2.91
N ALA A 461 23.40 -3.05 -1.62
CA ALA A 461 24.46 -3.00 -0.61
C ALA A 461 25.51 -4.10 -0.83
N GLU A 462 25.10 -5.34 -1.12
CA GLU A 462 25.99 -6.46 -1.44
C GLU A 462 26.86 -6.18 -2.68
N ASP A 463 26.25 -5.73 -3.79
CA ASP A 463 26.96 -5.40 -5.02
C ASP A 463 27.91 -4.22 -4.84
N THR A 464 27.50 -3.24 -4.02
CA THR A 464 28.33 -2.09 -3.67
C THR A 464 29.53 -2.51 -2.81
N ALA A 465 29.30 -3.32 -1.78
CA ALA A 465 30.36 -3.84 -0.91
C ALA A 465 31.36 -4.70 -1.69
N LYS A 466 30.87 -5.59 -2.56
CA LYS A 466 31.71 -6.40 -3.44
C LYS A 466 32.56 -5.52 -4.36
N GLY A 467 31.93 -4.54 -5.02
CA GLY A 467 32.63 -3.57 -5.87
C GLY A 467 33.70 -2.78 -5.11
N LEU A 468 33.40 -2.29 -3.91
CA LEU A 468 34.36 -1.57 -3.07
C LEU A 468 35.52 -2.47 -2.59
N SER A 469 35.27 -3.76 -2.31
CA SER A 469 36.30 -4.70 -1.85
C SER A 469 37.38 -4.99 -2.91
N GLU A 470 37.05 -4.81 -4.19
CA GLU A 470 37.98 -4.95 -5.31
C GLU A 470 38.84 -3.68 -5.52
N LEU A 471 38.49 -2.57 -4.85
CA LEU A 471 39.15 -1.28 -4.99
C LEU A 471 40.15 -1.00 -3.87
N ILE A 472 41.14 -0.15 -4.18
CA ILE A 472 42.10 0.34 -3.21
C ILE A 472 41.54 1.64 -2.66
N LEU A 473 41.19 1.64 -1.39
CA LEU A 473 40.60 2.80 -0.72
C LEU A 473 41.68 3.84 -0.32
N PRO A 474 41.32 5.13 -0.27
CA PRO A 474 42.22 6.19 0.17
C PRO A 474 42.52 6.06 1.66
N ALA A 475 43.80 6.23 2.00
CA ALA A 475 44.24 6.47 3.37
C ALA A 475 45.47 7.39 3.39
N LYS A 476 45.57 8.19 4.45
CA LYS A 476 46.67 9.11 4.72
C LYS A 476 47.32 8.71 6.04
N LEU A 477 48.63 8.62 6.03
CA LEU A 477 49.44 8.14 7.15
C LEU A 477 50.49 9.19 7.50
N LYS A 478 50.77 9.34 8.78
CA LYS A 478 51.90 10.11 9.28
C LYS A 478 52.87 9.19 10.00
N MET A 479 54.14 9.19 9.58
CA MET A 479 55.18 8.45 10.29
C MET A 479 55.39 9.02 11.70
N ILE A 480 55.68 8.14 12.66
CA ILE A 480 56.03 8.55 14.02
C ILE A 480 57.55 8.37 14.21
N PRO A 481 58.34 9.46 14.21
CA PRO A 481 59.81 9.38 14.12
C PRO A 481 60.47 8.59 15.25
N GLU A 482 59.88 8.60 16.44
CA GLU A 482 60.36 7.89 17.63
C GLU A 482 60.17 6.37 17.53
N PHE A 483 59.29 5.88 16.64
CA PHE A 483 58.94 4.47 16.51
C PHE A 483 59.50 3.84 15.23
N ILE A 484 60.79 4.05 14.96
CA ILE A 484 61.51 3.31 13.90
C ILE A 484 62.16 2.08 14.53
N PHE A 485 61.45 0.94 14.47
CA PHE A 485 61.90 -0.32 15.06
C PHE A 485 63.00 -1.01 14.26
N ARG A 486 62.96 -0.86 12.94
CA ARG A 486 63.94 -1.44 12.02
C ARG A 486 64.07 -0.55 10.78
N SER A 487 65.29 -0.11 10.48
CA SER A 487 65.55 0.80 9.35
C SER A 487 65.47 0.11 7.98
N SER A 488 65.79 -1.17 7.86
CA SER A 488 65.74 -1.89 6.58
C SER A 488 65.52 -3.41 6.68
N ASN A 489 64.97 -3.96 5.59
CA ASN A 489 64.76 -5.37 5.26
C ASN A 489 64.19 -6.31 6.37
N PRO A 490 62.86 -6.28 6.63
CA PRO A 490 61.94 -5.22 6.24
C PRO A 490 62.15 -3.97 7.10
N ALA A 491 61.97 -2.79 6.52
CA ALA A 491 61.81 -1.58 7.31
C ALA A 491 60.51 -1.72 8.13
N VAL A 492 60.57 -1.48 9.45
CA VAL A 492 59.44 -1.54 10.36
C VAL A 492 59.40 -0.26 11.16
N PHE A 493 58.31 0.49 11.01
CA PHE A 493 58.13 1.78 11.67
C PHE A 493 56.67 2.05 12.01
N GLY A 494 56.44 2.84 13.04
CA GLY A 494 55.13 3.28 13.49
C GLY A 494 54.55 4.36 12.57
N VAL A 495 53.27 4.24 12.29
CA VAL A 495 52.48 5.25 11.58
C VAL A 495 51.17 5.51 12.31
N ARG A 496 50.71 6.75 12.27
CA ARG A 496 49.34 7.11 12.62
C ARG A 496 48.51 7.21 11.34
N VAL A 497 47.37 6.54 11.30
CA VAL A 497 46.39 6.70 10.22
C VAL A 497 45.64 8.02 10.48
N GLU A 498 45.91 9.05 9.69
CA GLU A 498 45.26 10.37 9.83
C GLU A 498 43.87 10.41 9.18
N GLY A 499 43.56 9.44 8.33
CA GLY A 499 42.23 9.26 7.75
C GLY A 499 42.18 8.12 6.74
N GLY A 500 40.95 7.67 6.47
CA GLY A 500 40.68 6.54 5.60
C GLY A 500 40.97 5.18 6.24
N THR A 501 41.11 4.16 5.40
CA THR A 501 41.30 2.78 5.84
C THR A 501 42.54 2.18 5.19
N LEU A 502 43.53 1.83 6.02
CA LEU A 502 44.77 1.23 5.58
C LEU A 502 44.64 -0.29 5.55
N TYR A 503 44.79 -0.87 4.37
CA TYR A 503 44.87 -2.33 4.19
C TYR A 503 46.32 -2.77 4.02
N PRO A 504 46.68 -4.02 4.41
CA PRO A 504 47.96 -4.59 4.05
C PRO A 504 48.05 -4.72 2.52
N LYS A 505 49.24 -4.99 1.99
CA LYS A 505 49.43 -5.28 0.56
C LYS A 505 49.11 -4.12 -0.40
N VAL A 506 48.92 -2.90 0.07
CA VAL A 506 48.80 -1.69 -0.78
C VAL A 506 50.15 -1.00 -0.96
N ASN A 507 50.32 -0.23 -2.04
CA ASN A 507 51.52 0.59 -2.26
C ASN A 507 51.34 1.96 -1.61
N LEU A 508 52.45 2.58 -1.19
CA LEU A 508 52.45 3.95 -0.64
C LEU A 508 53.20 4.92 -1.56
N ILE A 509 52.85 6.20 -1.45
CA ILE A 509 53.54 7.34 -2.06
C ILE A 509 53.76 8.42 -0.99
N THR A 510 54.83 9.19 -1.10
CA THR A 510 55.06 10.33 -0.22
C THR A 510 54.28 11.56 -0.71
N GLU A 511 54.09 12.55 0.16
CA GLU A 511 53.50 13.85 -0.18
C GLU A 511 54.26 14.62 -1.28
N ASN A 512 55.51 14.25 -1.56
CA ASN A 512 56.31 14.81 -2.66
C ASN A 512 56.22 13.99 -3.96
N GLY A 513 55.39 12.94 -4.00
CA GLY A 513 55.19 12.09 -5.18
C GLY A 513 56.21 10.96 -5.33
N LYS A 514 57.09 10.73 -4.34
CA LYS A 514 58.05 9.62 -4.39
C LYS A 514 57.32 8.31 -4.10
N ARG A 515 57.42 7.34 -5.01
CA ARG A 515 56.86 6.00 -4.78
C ARG A 515 57.69 5.28 -3.72
N VAL A 516 57.04 4.77 -2.68
CA VAL A 516 57.67 3.95 -1.64
C VAL A 516 57.66 2.50 -2.11
N ARG A 517 56.94 1.59 -1.45
CA ARG A 517 56.71 0.21 -1.88
C ARG A 517 55.43 -0.33 -1.23
N ARG A 518 55.14 -1.59 -1.49
CA ARG A 518 54.00 -2.33 -0.94
C ARG A 518 54.18 -2.61 0.56
N ILE A 519 53.15 -2.33 1.35
CA ILE A 519 53.06 -2.78 2.74
C ILE A 519 53.03 -4.31 2.76
N HIS A 520 53.93 -4.91 3.54
CA HIS A 520 53.94 -6.35 3.76
C HIS A 520 52.94 -6.75 4.83
N GLN A 521 52.94 -6.06 5.98
CA GLN A 521 52.11 -6.39 7.14
C GLN A 521 51.84 -5.14 7.98
N ILE A 522 50.68 -5.11 8.64
CA ILE A 522 50.27 -4.12 9.64
C ILE A 522 50.17 -4.84 10.98
N GLN A 523 50.70 -4.24 12.04
CA GLN A 523 50.69 -4.82 13.37
C GLN A 523 50.30 -3.79 14.44
N ASP A 524 49.54 -4.23 15.43
CA ASP A 524 49.33 -3.51 16.68
C ASP A 524 49.71 -4.43 17.85
N ARG A 525 50.62 -3.95 18.71
CA ARG A 525 51.16 -4.70 19.86
C ARG A 525 51.58 -6.14 19.54
N GLY A 526 52.17 -6.35 18.36
CA GLY A 526 52.64 -7.66 17.89
C GLY A 526 51.58 -8.56 17.26
N GLN A 527 50.30 -8.16 17.27
CA GLN A 527 49.23 -8.87 16.56
C GLN A 527 49.08 -8.34 15.14
N THR A 528 48.82 -9.23 14.19
CA THR A 528 48.63 -8.86 12.78
C THR A 528 47.22 -8.33 12.56
N LEU A 529 47.10 -7.21 11.85
CA LEU A 529 45.80 -6.60 11.53
C LEU A 529 45.43 -6.80 10.06
N GLU A 530 44.15 -7.02 9.80
CA GLU A 530 43.58 -7.06 8.44
C GLU A 530 43.35 -5.67 7.85
N LYS A 531 43.15 -4.66 8.70
CA LYS A 531 43.05 -3.24 8.35
C LYS A 531 43.37 -2.36 9.57
N ALA A 532 43.69 -1.10 9.33
CA ALA A 532 43.78 -0.05 10.34
C ALA A 532 42.93 1.17 9.93
N GLU A 533 42.16 1.70 10.86
CA GLU A 533 41.22 2.80 10.63
C GLU A 533 41.77 4.15 11.13
N ASN A 534 41.10 5.25 10.78
CA ASN A 534 41.47 6.59 11.22
C ASN A 534 41.70 6.67 12.75
N GLY A 535 42.79 7.32 13.16
CA GLY A 535 43.24 7.45 14.54
C GLY A 535 44.09 6.28 15.04
N SER A 536 44.18 5.18 14.30
CA SER A 536 45.00 4.03 14.71
C SER A 536 46.50 4.37 14.61
N GLU A 537 47.25 3.99 15.64
CA GLU A 537 48.71 3.98 15.63
C GLU A 537 49.21 2.55 15.51
N VAL A 538 49.80 2.21 14.37
CA VAL A 538 50.16 0.84 14.02
C VAL A 538 51.58 0.77 13.48
N ALA A 539 52.26 -0.35 13.68
CA ALA A 539 53.53 -0.61 13.02
C ALA A 539 53.28 -1.20 11.63
N ILE A 540 53.91 -0.63 10.60
CA ILE A 540 53.88 -1.20 9.25
C ILE A 540 55.25 -1.73 8.87
N SER A 541 55.27 -2.83 8.11
CA SER A 541 56.50 -3.41 7.57
C SER A 541 56.54 -3.30 6.05
N ILE A 542 57.67 -2.86 5.50
CA ILE A 542 57.89 -2.70 4.05
C ILE A 542 59.23 -3.34 3.68
N ARG A 543 59.22 -4.26 2.72
CA ARG A 543 60.44 -4.92 2.22
C ARG A 543 61.10 -4.10 1.11
N GLY A 544 62.43 -4.08 1.09
CA GLY A 544 63.22 -3.47 0.01
C GLY A 544 63.25 -1.94 0.01
N ILE A 545 63.09 -1.31 1.18
CA ILE A 545 63.35 0.11 1.42
C ILE A 545 64.21 0.30 2.68
N GLU A 546 64.86 1.44 2.79
CA GLU A 546 65.61 1.89 3.96
C GLU A 546 65.11 3.25 4.50
N VAL A 547 64.69 3.30 5.77
CA VAL A 547 64.28 4.54 6.46
C VAL A 547 65.50 5.40 6.75
N GLY A 548 65.46 6.67 6.33
CA GLY A 548 66.56 7.63 6.35
C GLY A 548 67.27 7.79 5.00
N LYS A 549 67.04 6.89 4.03
CA LYS A 549 67.64 6.93 2.68
C LYS A 549 66.57 6.94 1.59
N ASP A 550 65.71 5.93 1.58
CA ASP A 550 64.63 5.80 0.58
C ASP A 550 63.37 6.58 0.99
N ILE A 551 63.10 6.67 2.28
CA ILE A 551 62.06 7.53 2.87
C ILE A 551 62.63 8.28 4.07
N GLY A 552 62.18 9.51 4.32
CA GLY A 552 62.54 10.28 5.51
C GLY A 552 62.09 9.62 6.82
N LYS A 553 62.54 10.19 7.95
CA LYS A 553 62.13 9.74 9.29
C LYS A 553 60.80 10.34 9.76
N ASP A 554 60.36 11.42 9.10
CA ASP A 554 59.10 12.10 9.34
C ASP A 554 58.43 12.42 8.00
N GLU A 555 57.74 11.44 7.42
CA GLU A 555 57.00 11.62 6.16
C GLU A 555 55.50 11.46 6.34
N THR A 556 54.77 12.25 5.55
CA THR A 556 53.36 12.03 5.25
C THR A 556 53.26 11.10 4.04
N LEU A 557 52.53 10.00 4.20
CA LEU A 557 52.35 8.97 3.19
C LEU A 557 50.89 8.86 2.79
N TYR A 558 50.64 8.61 1.52
CA TYR A 558 49.32 8.32 0.96
C TYR A 558 49.32 6.90 0.41
N VAL A 559 48.18 6.21 0.49
CA VAL A 559 47.95 5.00 -0.30
C VAL A 559 48.00 5.37 -1.77
N ASN A 560 48.85 4.68 -2.53
CA ASN A 560 49.02 4.89 -3.96
C ASN A 560 47.94 4.14 -4.74
N ILE A 561 46.84 4.83 -5.01
CA ILE A 561 45.65 4.29 -5.67
C ILE A 561 45.85 4.30 -7.19
N PRO A 562 45.62 3.17 -7.90
CA PRO A 562 45.64 3.13 -9.36
C PRO A 562 44.60 4.07 -9.98
N GLU A 563 44.92 4.67 -11.12
CA GLU A 563 44.03 5.60 -11.82
C GLU A 563 42.69 4.95 -12.20
N SER A 564 42.70 3.67 -12.58
CA SER A 564 41.46 2.90 -12.85
C SER A 564 40.54 2.84 -11.63
N HIS A 565 41.10 2.71 -10.42
CA HIS A 565 40.33 2.68 -9.18
C HIS A 565 39.82 4.08 -8.81
N ILE A 566 40.63 5.13 -9.05
CA ILE A 566 40.18 6.53 -8.87
C ILE A 566 38.94 6.81 -9.72
N ARG A 567 38.94 6.43 -11.00
CA ARG A 567 37.77 6.64 -11.87
C ARG A 567 36.53 5.92 -11.35
N GLN A 568 36.67 4.70 -10.84
CA GLN A 568 35.55 3.96 -10.25
C GLN A 568 35.07 4.58 -8.93
N LEU A 569 35.99 4.98 -8.05
CA LEU A 569 35.67 5.65 -6.78
C LEU A 569 34.97 6.98 -7.02
N MET A 570 35.44 7.79 -7.97
CA MET A 570 34.82 9.08 -8.29
C MET A 570 33.51 8.96 -9.04
N GLY A 571 33.40 8.01 -9.98
CA GLY A 571 32.25 7.88 -10.86
C GLY A 571 31.09 7.07 -10.29
N LYS A 572 31.37 6.04 -9.48
CA LYS A 572 30.36 5.09 -9.01
C LYS A 572 30.20 5.05 -7.49
N PHE A 573 31.29 5.20 -6.74
CA PHE A 573 31.31 4.95 -5.29
C PHE A 573 31.58 6.18 -4.43
N LEU A 574 31.48 7.38 -5.00
CA LEU A 574 31.90 8.60 -4.31
C LEU A 574 31.06 8.82 -3.05
N ASP A 575 29.74 8.63 -3.13
CA ASP A 575 28.83 8.86 -2.01
C ASP A 575 29.05 7.88 -0.85
N GLU A 576 29.51 6.67 -1.14
CA GLU A 576 29.80 5.59 -0.18
C GLU A 576 31.09 5.81 0.62
N LEU A 577 31.95 6.74 0.19
CA LEU A 577 33.18 7.08 0.92
C LEU A 577 32.89 7.97 2.13
N THR A 578 33.62 7.76 3.22
CA THR A 578 33.58 8.62 4.39
C THR A 578 34.12 10.02 4.06
N SER A 579 33.78 11.03 4.87
CA SER A 579 34.18 12.42 4.63
C SER A 579 35.70 12.60 4.55
N ASP A 580 36.46 11.90 5.39
CA ASP A 580 37.92 11.89 5.38
C ASP A 580 38.49 11.14 4.16
N GLN A 581 37.90 10.01 3.76
CA GLN A 581 38.26 9.32 2.52
C GLN A 581 38.06 10.23 1.29
N LYS A 582 36.94 10.96 1.22
CA LYS A 582 36.66 11.94 0.15
C LYS A 582 37.71 13.05 0.13
N GLN A 583 38.12 13.56 1.28
CA GLN A 583 39.16 14.58 1.38
C GLN A 583 40.52 14.03 0.90
N ILE A 584 40.93 12.87 1.40
CA ILE A 584 42.21 12.23 1.05
C ILE A 584 42.26 11.89 -0.44
N LEU A 585 41.14 11.43 -1.01
CA LEU A 585 41.02 11.18 -2.44
C LEU A 585 41.30 12.45 -3.25
N ARG A 586 40.76 13.61 -2.84
CA ARG A 586 41.03 14.91 -3.49
C ARG A 586 42.50 15.34 -3.33
N GLU A 587 43.06 15.20 -2.12
CA GLU A 587 44.48 15.48 -1.86
C GLU A 587 45.39 14.64 -2.76
N PHE A 588 45.12 13.34 -2.85
CA PHE A 588 45.89 12.39 -3.66
C PHE A 588 45.76 12.69 -5.16
N ILE A 589 44.57 13.03 -5.67
CA ILE A 589 44.41 13.44 -7.07
C ILE A 589 45.20 14.71 -7.37
N ALA A 590 45.17 15.71 -6.48
CA ALA A 590 45.94 16.94 -6.65
C ALA A 590 47.46 16.67 -6.66
N LEU A 591 47.93 15.79 -5.76
CA LEU A 591 49.32 15.32 -5.74
C LEU A 591 49.72 14.67 -7.06
N MET A 592 48.91 13.74 -7.55
CA MET A 592 49.18 13.02 -8.81
C MET A 592 49.12 13.94 -10.02
N ARG A 593 48.24 14.94 -10.04
CA ARG A 593 48.20 15.94 -11.13
C ARG A 593 49.44 16.82 -11.19
N LYS A 594 50.00 17.16 -10.02
CA LYS A 594 51.22 17.95 -9.90
C LYS A 594 52.47 17.15 -10.28
N THR A 595 52.50 15.86 -9.95
CA THR A 595 53.71 15.02 -10.04
C THR A 595 53.76 14.11 -11.27
N ASN A 596 52.61 13.82 -11.90
CA ASN A 596 52.50 12.90 -13.03
C ASN A 596 52.03 13.62 -14.32
N ASN A 597 50.74 14.01 -14.39
CA ASN A 597 50.23 14.83 -15.49
C ASN A 597 48.95 15.62 -15.09
N PRO A 598 48.66 16.79 -15.68
CA PRO A 598 47.53 17.65 -15.28
C PRO A 598 46.14 17.03 -15.43
N TRP A 599 46.01 15.99 -16.26
CA TRP A 599 44.75 15.32 -16.62
C TRP A 599 44.50 14.05 -15.81
N TRP A 600 45.37 13.74 -14.84
CA TRP A 600 45.33 12.49 -14.10
C TRP A 600 44.02 12.36 -13.30
N GLY A 601 43.32 11.23 -13.49
CA GLY A 601 42.04 10.94 -12.85
C GLY A 601 40.83 11.70 -13.40
N MET A 602 40.93 12.35 -14.57
CA MET A 602 39.76 12.80 -15.34
C MET A 602 39.09 11.66 -16.13
#